data_AF-B1ZPH8-F1
#
_entry.id   AF-B1ZPH8-F1
#
_cell.length_a   1.000
_cell.length_b   1.000
_cell.length_c   1.000
_cell.angle_alpha   90.00
_cell.angle_beta   90.00
_cell.angle_gamma   90.00
#
_symmetry.space_group_name_H-M   'P 1'
#
loop_
_entity.id
_entity.type
_entity.pdbx_description
1 polymer ?
#
loop_
_entity_poly.entity_id
_entity_poly.type
_entity_poly.pdbx_seq_one_letter_code
_entity_poly.pdbx_strand_id
1 'polypeptide(L)'
;MSSKNAQAATPAKNVSTSSKLPVQTFRLGRIKAAIWENEADQKKFYNVTFARTYVDDAKAYHDTDSFGRDDLPLVAKLADQAHTFIFTRLAEAKAEA
;
A
#
# COMPACT_ATOMS: atom_id res chain seq x y z
N MET A 1 -9.32 1.56 33.02
CA MET A 1 -10.03 1.36 31.74
C MET A 1 -9.14 1.89 30.62
N SER A 2 -8.18 1.09 30.16
CA SER A 2 -7.26 1.48 29.08
C SER A 2 -7.13 0.30 28.15
N SER A 3 -7.94 0.30 27.09
CA SER A 3 -7.91 -0.74 26.05
C SER A 3 -6.59 -0.63 25.30
N LYS A 4 -5.63 -1.50 25.64
CA LYS A 4 -4.46 -1.80 24.80
C LYS A 4 -4.96 -2.54 23.56
N ASN A 5 -5.32 -1.83 22.50
CA ASN A 5 -5.55 -2.45 21.21
C ASN A 5 -4.20 -2.61 20.49
N ALA A 6 -3.44 -3.62 20.91
CA ALA A 6 -2.31 -4.12 20.15
C ALA A 6 -2.85 -5.03 19.05
N GLN A 7 -3.25 -4.46 17.92
CA GLN A 7 -3.50 -5.25 16.72
C GLN A 7 -2.16 -5.36 15.96
N ALA A 8 -1.41 -6.41 16.29
CA ALA A 8 -0.37 -6.92 15.42
C ALA A 8 -1.05 -7.51 14.17
N ALA A 9 -1.15 -6.72 13.10
CA ALA A 9 -1.34 -7.28 11.77
C ALA A 9 -0.05 -8.03 11.41
N THR A 10 -0.17 -9.35 11.32
CA THR A 10 0.92 -10.30 11.06
C THR A 10 1.60 -9.95 9.73
N PRO A 11 2.93 -9.73 9.67
CA PRO A 11 3.62 -9.72 8.40
C PRO A 11 3.74 -11.19 7.95
N ALA A 12 2.95 -11.58 6.95
CA ALA A 12 3.12 -12.86 6.28
C ALA A 12 4.52 -12.87 5.64
N LYS A 13 5.44 -13.56 6.31
CA LYS A 13 6.82 -13.84 5.90
C LYS A 13 6.78 -14.74 4.67
N ASN A 14 7.23 -14.25 3.52
CA ASN A 14 7.84 -15.09 2.48
C ASN A 14 8.94 -14.34 1.71
N VAL A 15 10.16 -14.71 2.09
CA VAL A 15 11.48 -14.69 1.44
C VAL A 15 11.61 -14.11 0.01
N SER A 16 12.31 -12.97 -0.09
CA SER A 16 13.56 -12.84 -0.89
C SER A 16 14.16 -11.44 -0.69
N THR A 17 15.44 -11.42 -0.30
CA THR A 17 16.24 -10.25 0.08
C THR A 17 16.69 -9.40 -1.11
N SER A 18 15.72 -8.78 -1.77
CA SER A 18 15.92 -7.50 -2.46
C SER A 18 14.81 -6.60 -1.92
N SER A 19 15.15 -5.44 -1.37
CA SER A 19 14.15 -4.48 -0.90
C SER A 19 13.41 -3.94 -2.14
N LYS A 20 12.43 -4.70 -2.63
CA LYS A 20 11.63 -4.33 -3.79
C LYS A 20 10.95 -3.03 -3.44
N LEU A 21 11.34 -1.94 -4.09
CA LEU A 21 10.64 -0.68 -3.92
C LEU A 21 9.24 -0.81 -4.52
N PRO A 22 8.24 -0.08 -4.01
CA PRO A 22 6.94 -0.03 -4.66
C PRO A 22 7.11 0.51 -6.08
N VAL A 23 6.48 -0.16 -7.05
CA VAL A 23 6.54 0.23 -8.46
C VAL A 23 5.82 1.55 -8.73
N GLN A 24 4.86 1.89 -7.87
CA GLN A 24 4.15 3.16 -7.90
C GLN A 24 3.65 3.48 -6.49
N THR A 25 3.68 4.76 -6.11
CA THR A 25 3.02 5.23 -4.89
C THR A 25 2.13 6.42 -5.24
N PHE A 26 0.84 6.32 -4.95
CA PHE A 26 -0.10 7.45 -5.03
C PHE A 26 -0.25 8.09 -3.66
N ARG A 27 -0.48 9.40 -3.62
CA ARG A 27 -0.65 10.15 -2.37
C ARG A 27 -1.72 11.21 -2.49
N LEU A 28 -2.59 11.30 -1.48
CA LEU A 28 -3.55 12.37 -1.29
C LEU A 28 -3.46 12.86 0.16
N GLY A 29 -2.89 14.04 0.35
CA GLY A 29 -2.62 14.59 1.68
C GLY A 29 -1.73 13.65 2.51
N ARG A 30 -2.26 13.20 3.65
CA ARG A 30 -1.57 12.26 4.57
C ARG A 30 -1.74 10.79 4.20
N ILE A 31 -2.60 10.45 3.24
CA ILE A 31 -2.85 9.05 2.85
C ILE A 31 -2.02 8.72 1.62
N LYS A 32 -1.40 7.54 1.63
CA LYS A 32 -0.65 6.98 0.50
C LYS A 32 -1.10 5.56 0.19
N ALA A 33 -0.98 5.17 -1.08
CA ALA A 33 -1.16 3.81 -1.56
C ALA A 33 0.09 3.39 -2.33
N ALA A 34 0.86 2.46 -1.76
CA ALA A 34 2.06 1.90 -2.36
C ALA A 34 1.70 0.58 -3.08
N ILE A 35 2.04 0.48 -4.36
CA ILE A 35 1.77 -0.67 -5.22
C ILE A 35 3.06 -1.47 -5.38
N TRP A 36 3.01 -2.77 -5.13
CA TRP A 36 4.16 -3.68 -5.15
C TRP A 36 3.96 -4.72 -6.24
N GLU A 37 4.90 -4.79 -7.18
CA GLU A 37 4.92 -5.85 -8.19
C GLU A 37 5.60 -7.10 -7.61
N ASN A 38 4.90 -8.21 -7.74
CA ASN A 38 5.37 -9.52 -7.34
C ASN A 38 5.25 -10.48 -8.53
N GLU A 39 6.06 -11.53 -8.49
CA GLU A 39 6.10 -12.54 -9.52
C GLU A 39 6.23 -13.90 -8.85
N ALA A 40 5.38 -14.83 -9.25
CA ALA A 40 5.44 -16.24 -8.86
C ALA A 40 4.93 -17.09 -10.03
N ASP A 41 5.56 -18.24 -10.28
CA ASP A 41 5.13 -19.19 -11.32
C ASP A 41 4.89 -18.53 -12.69
N GLN A 42 5.80 -17.63 -13.11
CA GLN A 42 5.71 -16.84 -14.35
C GLN A 42 4.49 -15.91 -14.45
N LYS A 43 3.78 -15.68 -13.34
CA LYS A 43 2.64 -14.77 -13.27
C LYS A 43 2.99 -13.55 -12.42
N LYS A 44 2.81 -12.37 -13.00
CA LYS A 44 2.88 -11.10 -12.28
C LYS A 44 1.58 -10.83 -11.52
N PHE A 45 1.69 -10.36 -10.29
CA PHE A 45 0.57 -9.90 -9.48
C PHE A 45 0.97 -8.69 -8.64
N TYR A 46 -0.02 -7.89 -8.26
CA TYR A 46 0.21 -6.62 -7.57
C TYR A 46 -0.48 -6.61 -6.21
N ASN A 47 0.25 -6.16 -5.20
CA ASN A 47 -0.30 -5.89 -3.87
C ASN A 47 -0.32 -4.38 -3.62
N VAL A 48 -1.29 -3.91 -2.84
CA VAL A 48 -1.39 -2.48 -2.47
C VAL A 48 -1.34 -2.34 -0.96
N THR A 49 -0.49 -1.46 -0.46
CA THR A 49 -0.41 -1.09 0.96
C THR A 49 -0.87 0.35 1.12
N PHE A 50 -1.93 0.55 1.90
CA PHE A 50 -2.37 1.88 2.29
C PHE A 50 -1.74 2.28 3.61
N ALA A 51 -1.39 3.56 3.74
CA ALA A 51 -0.86 4.10 4.98
C ALA A 51 -1.27 5.57 5.15
N ARG A 52 -1.44 5.96 6.40
CA ARG A 52 -1.59 7.34 6.84
C ARG A 52 -0.30 7.80 7.50
N THR A 53 0.33 8.84 6.97
CA THR A 53 1.52 9.44 7.58
C THR A 53 1.14 10.47 8.64
N TYR A 54 1.81 10.43 9.79
CA TYR A 54 1.70 11.42 10.86
C TYR A 54 3.09 11.77 11.40
N VAL A 55 3.14 12.82 12.21
CA VAL A 55 4.35 13.25 12.90
C VAL A 55 4.11 13.09 14.39
N ASP A 56 5.07 12.50 15.10
CA ASP A 56 5.01 12.36 16.55
C ASP A 56 5.54 13.61 17.29
N ASP A 57 5.53 13.56 18.62
CA ASP A 57 6.02 14.65 19.47
C ASP A 57 7.54 14.90 19.30
N ALA A 58 8.29 13.88 18.87
CA ALA A 58 9.72 13.98 18.56
C ALA A 58 9.99 14.52 17.13
N LYS A 59 8.94 14.97 16.42
CA LYS A 59 8.99 15.43 15.02
C LYS A 59 9.44 14.35 14.02
N ALA A 60 9.32 13.08 14.38
CA ALA A 60 9.59 11.96 13.48
C ALA A 60 8.32 11.59 12.70
N TYR A 61 8.50 11.26 11.42
CA TYR A 61 7.42 10.81 10.55
C TYR A 61 7.18 9.31 10.73
N HIS A 62 5.92 8.93 10.88
CA HIS A 62 5.48 7.55 11.03
C HIS A 62 4.29 7.26 10.13
N ASP A 63 4.11 5.99 9.80
CA ASP A 63 2.95 5.51 9.08
C ASP A 63 2.07 4.63 9.98
N THR A 64 0.76 4.66 9.75
CA THR A 64 -0.21 3.76 10.38
C THR A 64 -1.21 3.24 9.34
N ASP A 65 -1.75 2.07 9.59
CA ASP A 65 -2.84 1.43 8.86
C ASP A 65 -4.23 1.72 9.48
N SER A 66 -4.28 2.59 10.49
CA SER A 66 -5.52 3.06 11.09
C SER A 66 -6.00 4.35 10.45
N PHE A 67 -7.25 4.36 9.99
CA PHE A 67 -7.86 5.46 9.24
C PHE A 67 -9.04 6.05 10.00
N GLY A 68 -9.10 7.38 10.09
CA GLY A 68 -10.26 8.08 10.62
C GLY A 68 -11.37 8.21 9.57
N ARG A 69 -12.57 8.62 10.00
CA ARG A 69 -13.74 8.87 9.12
C ARG A 69 -13.38 9.69 7.87
N ASP A 70 -12.63 10.77 8.07
CA ASP A 70 -12.31 11.72 7.00
C ASP A 70 -11.17 11.23 6.08
N ASP A 71 -10.47 10.15 6.46
CA ASP A 71 -9.48 9.49 5.59
C ASP A 71 -10.13 8.53 4.59
N LEU A 72 -11.32 8.01 4.90
CA LEU A 72 -11.96 6.95 4.10
C LEU A 72 -12.22 7.36 2.64
N PRO A 73 -12.71 8.59 2.34
CA PRO A 73 -12.86 9.02 0.95
C PRO A 73 -11.53 9.09 0.19
N LEU A 74 -10.43 9.43 0.88
CA LEU A 74 -9.09 9.47 0.27
C LEU A 74 -8.57 8.06 0.00
N VAL A 75 -8.77 7.12 0.94
CA VAL A 75 -8.45 5.70 0.75
C VAL A 75 -9.21 5.15 -0.46
N ALA A 76 -10.53 5.40 -0.55
CA ALA A 76 -11.34 4.96 -1.67
C ALA A 76 -10.82 5.49 -3.02
N LYS A 77 -10.49 6.78 -3.09
CA LYS A 77 -9.94 7.40 -4.30
C LYS A 77 -8.58 6.81 -4.67
N LEU A 78 -7.69 6.61 -3.70
CA LEU A 78 -6.39 6.00 -3.95
C LEU A 78 -6.51 4.53 -4.36
N ALA A 79 -7.51 3.81 -3.83
CA ALA A 79 -7.80 2.43 -4.23
C ALA A 79 -8.26 2.36 -5.68
N ASP A 80 -9.12 3.28 -6.12
CA ASP A 80 -9.54 3.41 -7.52
C ASP A 80 -8.34 3.70 -8.44
N GLN A 81 -7.48 4.67 -8.07
CA GLN A 81 -6.26 4.98 -8.83
C GLN A 81 -5.30 3.78 -8.92
N ALA A 82 -5.11 3.06 -7.81
CA ALA A 82 -4.29 1.85 -7.78
C ALA A 82 -4.87 0.74 -8.66
N HIS A 83 -6.20 0.56 -8.62
CA HIS A 83 -6.91 -0.38 -9.47
C HIS A 83 -6.68 -0.07 -10.94
N THR A 84 -6.93 1.18 -11.39
CA THR A 84 -6.67 1.61 -12.76
C THR A 84 -5.23 1.34 -13.18
N PHE A 85 -4.25 1.74 -12.35
CA PHE A 85 -2.83 1.52 -12.66
C PHE A 85 -2.50 0.04 -12.87
N ILE A 86 -2.97 -0.84 -11.98
CA ILE A 86 -2.72 -2.28 -12.06
C ILE A 86 -3.32 -2.87 -13.34
N PHE A 87 -4.56 -2.52 -13.67
CA PHE A 87 -5.22 -3.02 -14.88
C PHE A 87 -4.54 -2.52 -16.16
N THR A 88 -4.08 -1.27 -16.19
CA THR A 88 -3.29 -0.76 -17.31
C THR A 88 -2.00 -1.56 -17.48
N ARG A 89 -1.24 -1.80 -16.40
CA ARG A 89 0.01 -2.58 -16.47
C ARG A 89 -0.21 -4.03 -16.91
N LEU A 90 -1.27 -4.67 -16.44
CA LEU A 90 -1.61 -6.03 -16.85
C LEU A 90 -2.04 -6.09 -18.32
N ALA A 91 -2.73 -5.06 -18.82
CA ALA A 91 -3.10 -4.97 -20.23
C ALA A 91 -1.88 -4.79 -21.14
N GLU A 92 -0.94 -3.93 -20.74
CA GLU A 92 0.34 -3.72 -21.45
C GLU A 92 1.17 -5.01 -21.49
N ALA A 93 1.34 -5.69 -20.35
CA ALA A 93 2.09 -6.95 -20.28
C ALA A 93 1.49 -8.06 -21.15
N LYS A 94 0.16 -8.05 -21.36
CA LYS A 94 -0.51 -8.97 -22.27
C LYS A 94 -0.31 -8.59 -23.74
N ALA A 95 -0.21 -7.30 -24.07
CA ALA A 95 -0.03 -6.84 -25.44
C ALA A 95 1.40 -7.10 -25.97
N GLU A 96 2.36 -7.20 -25.06
CA GLU A 96 3.78 -7.49 -25.37
C GLU A 96 4.10 -9.00 -25.49
N ALA A 97 3.17 -9.87 -25.11
CA ALA A 97 3.31 -11.33 -25.14
C ALA A 97 2.64 -11.95 -26.38
#